data_AF-A0A7I9YH57-F1
#
_entry.id   AF-A0A7I9YH57-F1
#
_cell.length_a   1.000
_cell.length_b   1.000
_cell.length_c   1.000
_cell.angle_alpha   90.00
_cell.angle_beta   90.00
_cell.angle_gamma   90.00
#
_symmetry.space_group_name_H-M   'P 1'
#
loop_
_entity.id
_entity.type
_entity.pdbx_description
1 polymer ?
#
loop_
_entity_poly.entity_id
_entity_poly.type
_entity_poly.pdbx_seq_one_letter_code
_entity_poly.pdbx_strand_id
1 'polypeptide(L)' 'MIVVNHRDCGAVQIAYGPDVIATPEIETQTHERILDYFRQEALRRHPGISVESYLTGLDGSVEQIGPIIPA' A
#
# COMPACT_ATOMS: atom_id res chain seq x y z
N MET A 1 7.68 -6.99 9.24
CA MET A 1 7.86 -5.63 8.69
C MET A 1 6.49 -5.03 8.46
N ILE A 2 6.30 -3.80 8.90
CA ILE A 2 5.05 -3.07 8.70
C ILE A 2 5.34 -1.98 7.66
N VAL A 3 4.51 -1.91 6.61
CA VAL A 3 4.55 -0.82 5.63
C VAL A 3 3.20 -0.12 5.59
N VAL A 4 3.25 1.20 5.48
CA VAL A 4 2.08 2.08 5.54
C VAL A 4 2.15 3.08 4.41
N ASN A 5 1.09 3.15 3.62
CA ASN A 5 0.84 4.27 2.70
C ASN A 5 -0.26 5.16 3.31
N HIS A 6 -0.31 6.41 2.89
CA HIS A 6 -1.43 7.31 3.21
C HIS A 6 -2.29 7.54 1.97
N ARG A 7 -3.60 7.72 2.18
CA ARG A 7 -4.55 8.24 1.17
C ARG A 7 -4.21 9.69 0.84
N ASP A 8 -4.63 10.12 -0.34
CA ASP A 8 -4.28 11.40 -0.96
C ASP A 8 -2.76 11.60 -1.06
N CYS A 9 -2.04 10.51 -1.37
CA CYS A 9 -0.60 10.58 -1.55
C CYS A 9 -0.24 11.36 -2.81
N GLY A 10 0.20 12.60 -2.64
CA GLY A 10 0.68 13.43 -3.75
C GLY A 10 1.77 12.76 -4.59
N ALA A 11 2.57 11.87 -4.00
CA ALA A 11 3.56 11.08 -4.74
C ALA A 11 2.92 10.05 -5.69
N VAL A 12 1.80 9.42 -5.31
CA VAL A 12 1.05 8.51 -6.18
C VAL A 12 0.44 9.27 -7.35
N GLN A 13 -0.14 10.45 -7.09
CA GLN A 13 -0.65 11.32 -8.15
C GLN A 13 0.44 11.74 -9.14
N ILE A 14 1.61 12.14 -8.64
CA ILE A 14 2.75 12.53 -9.49
C ILE A 14 3.26 11.34 -10.31
N ALA A 15 3.31 10.13 -9.73
CA ALA A 15 3.87 8.96 -10.38
C ALA A 15 2.93 8.28 -11.39
N TYR A 16 1.61 8.29 -11.13
CA TYR A 16 0.63 7.50 -11.89
C TYR A 16 -0.49 8.33 -12.51
N GLY A 17 -0.49 9.65 -12.29
CA GLY A 17 -1.50 10.57 -12.80
C GLY A 17 -2.66 10.81 -11.84
N PRO A 18 -3.53 11.80 -12.11
CA PRO A 18 -4.64 12.16 -11.23
C PRO A 18 -5.78 11.13 -11.23
N ASP A 19 -5.95 10.37 -12.31
CA ASP A 19 -7.09 9.45 -12.45
C ASP A 19 -7.04 8.29 -11.44
N VAL A 20 -5.85 7.91 -10.99
CA VAL A 20 -5.67 6.79 -10.04
C VAL A 20 -6.06 7.13 -8.60
N ILE A 21 -6.42 8.40 -8.34
CA ILE A 21 -6.93 8.86 -7.04
C ILE A 21 -8.32 9.50 -7.17
N ALA A 22 -9.02 9.27 -8.28
CA ALA A 22 -10.31 9.92 -8.56
C ALA A 22 -11.42 9.56 -7.56
N THR A 23 -11.36 8.35 -6.98
CA THR A 23 -12.25 7.92 -5.89
C THR A 23 -11.48 7.10 -4.85
N PRO A 24 -11.97 7.00 -3.60
CA PRO A 24 -11.34 6.18 -2.56
C PRO A 24 -11.16 4.72 -2.98
N GLU A 25 -12.08 4.15 -3.77
CA GLU A 25 -12.00 2.78 -4.25
C GLU A 25 -10.89 2.60 -5.29
N ILE A 26 -10.80 3.51 -6.27
CA ILE A 26 -9.74 3.49 -7.30
C ILE A 26 -8.37 3.69 -6.65
N GLU A 27 -8.30 4.62 -5.69
CA GLU A 27 -7.08 4.87 -4.93
C GLU A 27 -6.65 3.64 -4.13
N THR A 28 -7.60 2.98 -3.45
CA THR A 28 -7.33 1.76 -2.67
C THR A 28 -6.75 0.66 -3.54
N GLN A 29 -7.34 0.42 -4.72
CA GLN A 29 -6.83 -0.57 -5.69
C GLN A 29 -5.41 -0.22 -6.16
N THR A 30 -5.13 1.07 -6.37
CA THR A 30 -3.80 1.55 -6.76
C THR A 30 -2.77 1.29 -5.66
N HIS A 31 -3.08 1.65 -4.42
CA HIS A 31 -2.19 1.36 -3.29
C HIS A 31 -2.02 -0.14 -3.05
N GLU A 32 -3.08 -0.94 -3.17
CA GLU A 32 -3.00 -2.39 -3.02
C GLU A 32 -2.01 -3.00 -4.01
N ARG A 33 -2.07 -2.60 -5.29
CA ARG A 33 -1.12 -3.05 -6.31
C ARG A 33 0.34 -2.66 -6.00
N ILE A 34 0.55 -1.43 -5.51
CA ILE A 34 1.89 -0.94 -5.13
C ILE A 34 2.43 -1.72 -3.93
N LEU A 35 1.59 -1.92 -2.91
CA LEU A 35 1.93 -2.65 -1.69
C LEU A 35 2.16 -4.14 -1.97
N ASP A 36 1.44 -4.71 -2.93
CA ASP A 36 1.65 -6.08 -3.39
C ASP A 36 3.03 -6.27 -4.02
N TYR A 37 3.41 -5.37 -4.93
CA TYR A 37 4.74 -5.39 -5.50
C TYR A 37 5.83 -5.23 -4.43
N PHE A 38 5.64 -4.31 -3.49
CA PHE A 38 6.54 -4.14 -2.36
C PHE A 38 6.67 -5.42 -1.52
N ARG A 39 5.55 -6.07 -1.17
CA ARG A 39 5.52 -7.33 -0.40
C ARG A 39 6.33 -8.42 -1.09
N GLN A 40 6.10 -8.64 -2.37
CA GLN A 40 6.85 -9.64 -3.16
C GLN A 40 8.35 -9.35 -3.14
N GLU A 41 8.73 -8.10 -3.38
CA GLU A 41 10.13 -7.69 -3.45
C GLU A 41 10.83 -7.70 -2.08
N ALA A 42 10.10 -7.42 -1.00
CA ALA A 42 10.59 -7.52 0.37
C ALA A 42 10.87 -8.97 0.76
N LEU A 43 9.91 -9.87 0.56
CA LEU A 43 10.06 -11.29 0.85
C LEU A 43 11.15 -11.94 0.00
N ARG A 44 11.28 -11.54 -1.27
CA ARG A 44 12.35 -12.01 -2.15
C ARG A 44 13.74 -11.65 -1.63
N ARG A 45 13.92 -10.46 -1.04
CA ARG A 45 15.21 -10.00 -0.49
C ARG A 45 15.44 -10.46 0.95
N HIS A 46 14.38 -10.69 1.69
CA HIS A 46 14.39 -11.00 3.12
C HIS A 46 13.39 -12.14 3.42
N PRO A 47 13.70 -13.39 3.07
CA PRO A 47 12.73 -14.50 3.13
C PRO A 47 12.30 -14.94 4.53
N GLY A 48 12.91 -14.40 5.60
CA GLY A 48 12.61 -14.75 6.99
C GLY A 48 11.84 -13.67 7.77
N ILE A 49 11.15 -12.76 7.08
CA ILE A 49 10.36 -11.70 7.72
C ILE A 49 8.88 -11.87 7.37
N SER A 50 8.01 -11.50 8.30
CA SER A 50 6.61 -11.25 7.97
C SER A 50 6.47 -9.89 7.28
N VAL A 51 5.44 -9.73 6.45
CA VAL A 51 5.08 -8.40 5.90
C VAL A 51 3.58 -8.14 6.06
N GLU A 52 3.29 -6.98 6.62
CA GLU A 52 1.94 -6.45 6.83
C GLU A 52 1.86 -5.07 6.16
N SER A 53 0.77 -4.80 5.44
CA SER A 53 0.58 -3.56 4.69
C SER A 53 -0.71 -2.86 5.10
N TYR A 54 -0.63 -1.54 5.26
CA TYR A 54 -1.74 -0.70 5.70
C TYR A 54 -1.88 0.55 4.83
N LEU A 55 -3.11 1.08 4.81
CA LEU A 55 -3.46 2.37 4.21
C LEU A 55 -4.09 3.26 5.28
N THR A 56 -3.59 4.49 5.43
CA THR A 56 -4.10 5.43 6.42
C THR A 56 -4.88 6.56 5.79
N GLY A 57 -6.05 6.88 6.33
CA GLY A 57 -6.80 8.08 5.95
C GLY A 57 -6.20 9.36 6.54
N LEU A 58 -6.59 10.51 5.98
CA LEU A 58 -6.20 11.83 6.50
C LEU A 58 -6.80 12.12 7.90
N ASP A 59 -7.85 11.38 8.27
CA ASP A 59 -8.50 11.43 9.58
C ASP A 59 -7.80 10.56 10.63
N GLY A 60 -6.71 9.88 10.26
CA GLY A 60 -5.97 8.96 11.14
C GLY A 60 -6.56 7.55 11.19
N SER A 61 -7.59 7.24 10.40
CA SER A 61 -8.04 5.85 10.21
C SER A 61 -6.92 5.00 9.62
N VAL A 62 -6.90 3.71 10.00
CA VAL A 62 -5.91 2.74 9.51
C VAL A 62 -6.63 1.49 9.06
N GLU A 63 -6.39 1.09 7.82
CA GLU A 63 -6.98 -0.08 7.18
C GLU A 63 -5.88 -1.05 6.75
N GLN A 64 -6.03 -2.33 7.07
CA GLN A 64 -5.11 -3.35 6.55
C GLN A 64 -5.44 -3.62 5.09
N ILE A 65 -4.43 -3.55 4.22
CA ILE A 65 -4.58 -3.78 2.78
C ILE A 65 -3.81 -5.04 2.39
N GLY A 66 -4.50 -5.95 1.70
CA GLY A 66 -3.93 -7.21 1.22
C GLY A 66 -3.65 -8.24 2.33
N PRO A 67 -3.06 -9.39 1.96
CA PRO A 67 -2.78 -10.48 2.88
C PRO A 67 -1.60 -10.17 3.81
N ILE A 68 -1.68 -10.67 5.04
CA ILE A 68 -0.52 -10.80 5.92
C ILE A 68 0.25 -12.04 5.50
N ILE A 69 1.53 -11.88 5.18
CA ILE A 69 2.40 -13.01 4.85
C ILE A 69 3.32 -13.25 6.04
N PRO A 70 3.18 -14.38 6.77
CA PRO A 70 4.08 -14.73 7.86
C PRO A 70 5.47 -15.14 7.33
N ALA A 71 6.46 -15.10 8.21
CA ALA A 71 7.81 -15.62 7.94
C ALA A 71 7.81 -17.15 7.81
#